data_AF-A0A973UF08-F1
#
_entry.id   AF-A0A973UF08-F1
#
_cell.length_a   1.000
_cell.length_b   1.000
_cell.length_c   1.000
_cell.angle_alpha   90.00
_cell.angle_beta   90.00
_cell.angle_gamma   90.00
#
_symmetry.space_group_name_H-M   'P 1'
#
loop_
_entity.id
_entity.type
_entity.pdbx_description
1 polymer ?
#
loop_
_entity_poly.entity_id
_entity_poly.type
_entity_poly.pdbx_seq_one_letter_code
_entity_poly.pdbx_strand_id
1 'polypeptide(L)' 'MVGLKDATAIVGTGQTRFAKHLPEDEKTLACRAVLAALDDAGIAPSEVDALASYTMEETDEVELA' A
#
# COMPACT_ATOMS: atom_id res chain seq x y z
N MET A 1 -22.79 -18.28 10.60
CA MET A 1 -22.09 -17.39 9.65
C MET A 1 -21.39 -16.34 10.49
N VAL A 2 -20.06 -16.31 10.51
CA VAL A 2 -19.32 -15.23 11.19
C VAL A 2 -19.49 -13.96 10.35
N GLY A 3 -19.89 -12.87 10.98
CA GLY A 3 -20.03 -11.57 10.31
C GLY A 3 -18.66 -10.90 10.12
N LEU A 4 -18.56 -9.96 9.18
CA LEU A 4 -17.33 -9.17 8.95
C LEU A 4 -17.03 -8.16 10.07
N LYS A 5 -18.04 -7.83 10.90
CA LYS A 5 -17.89 -6.93 12.04
C LYS A 5 -16.82 -7.50 12.98
N ASP A 6 -15.85 -6.65 13.32
CA ASP A 6 -14.75 -6.94 14.26
C ASP A 6 -13.81 -8.09 13.81
N ALA A 7 -13.86 -8.47 12.53
CA ALA A 7 -12.99 -9.50 11.94
C ALA A 7 -11.71 -8.94 11.29
N THR A 8 -11.66 -7.63 11.03
CA THR A 8 -10.53 -6.95 10.37
C THR A 8 -10.29 -5.57 10.97
N ALA A 9 -9.07 -5.06 10.82
CA ALA A 9 -8.68 -3.72 11.23
C ALA A 9 -7.62 -3.15 10.27
N ILE A 10 -7.56 -1.83 10.17
CA ILE A 10 -6.44 -1.13 9.53
C ILE A 10 -5.36 -0.95 10.58
N VAL A 11 -4.18 -1.49 10.33
CA VAL A 11 -3.07 -1.51 11.30
C VAL A 11 -1.93 -0.56 10.94
N GLY A 12 -1.91 -0.02 9.73
CA GLY A 12 -0.91 0.97 9.31
C GLY A 12 -1.40 1.81 8.13
N THR A 13 -0.90 3.04 8.04
CA THR A 13 -1.20 3.99 6.98
C THR A 13 0.05 4.68 6.48
N GLY A 14 0.12 4.93 5.17
CA GLY A 14 1.29 5.55 4.54
C GLY A 14 0.90 6.39 3.34
N GLN A 15 1.60 7.50 3.14
CA GLN A 15 1.36 8.40 2.01
C GLN A 15 2.66 9.04 1.55
N THR A 16 2.72 9.38 0.27
CA THR A 16 3.75 10.27 -0.25
C THR A 16 3.35 11.73 -0.10
N ARG A 17 4.28 12.63 -0.39
CA ARG A 17 4.00 14.07 -0.51
C ARG A 17 3.02 14.31 -1.65
N PHE A 18 1.96 15.06 -1.38
CA PHE A 18 1.11 15.61 -2.44
C PHE A 18 1.76 16.81 -3.12
N ALA A 19 1.77 16.82 -4.45
CA ALA A 19 2.28 17.92 -5.25
C ALA A 19 1.61 17.93 -6.63
N LYS A 20 1.68 19.06 -7.33
CA LYS A 20 1.23 19.16 -8.73
C LYS A 20 2.16 18.43 -9.69
N HIS A 21 3.44 18.33 -9.34
CA HIS A 21 4.46 17.62 -10.09
C HIS A 21 5.39 16.94 -9.09
N LEU A 22 5.66 15.66 -9.33
CA LEU A 22 6.64 14.86 -8.62
C LEU A 22 7.71 14.41 -9.63
N PRO A 23 9.00 14.43 -9.25
CA PRO A 23 10.08 13.95 -10.10
C PRO A 23 10.18 12.41 -10.12
N GLU A 24 9.65 11.72 -9.10
CA GLU A 24 9.60 10.27 -9.04
C GLU A 24 8.49 9.69 -9.93
N ASP A 25 8.73 8.48 -10.44
CA ASP A 25 7.69 7.71 -11.12
C ASP A 25 6.64 7.16 -10.13
N GLU A 26 5.48 6.78 -10.66
CA GLU A 26 4.37 6.26 -9.86
C GLU A 26 4.79 5.04 -9.04
N LYS A 27 5.53 4.10 -9.62
CA LYS A 27 6.03 2.91 -8.94
C LYS A 27 6.85 3.24 -7.69
N THR A 28 7.79 4.17 -7.80
CA THR A 28 8.61 4.62 -6.67
C THR A 28 7.73 5.25 -5.59
N LEU A 29 6.72 6.02 -5.97
CA LEU A 29 5.78 6.63 -5.04
C LEU A 29 4.91 5.57 -4.35
N ALA A 30 4.42 4.58 -5.09
CA ALA A 30 3.65 3.46 -4.56
C ALA A 30 4.48 2.65 -3.56
N CYS A 31 5.71 2.25 -3.91
CA CYS A 31 6.62 1.56 -3.00
C CYS A 31 6.86 2.37 -1.72
N ARG A 32 7.06 3.68 -1.82
CA ARG A 32 7.28 4.54 -0.64
C ARG A 32 6.04 4.63 0.26
N ALA A 33 4.84 4.74 -0.32
CA ALA A 33 3.61 4.76 0.45
C ALA A 33 3.37 3.42 1.16
N VAL A 34 3.57 2.30 0.46
CA VAL A 34 3.42 0.96 1.03
C VAL A 34 4.44 0.72 2.14
N LEU A 35 5.72 1.01 1.92
CA LEU A 35 6.75 0.85 2.96
C LEU A 35 6.47 1.70 4.21
N ALA A 36 5.95 2.92 4.04
CA ALA A 36 5.53 3.75 5.18
C ALA A 36 4.34 3.15 5.93
N ALA A 37 3.36 2.56 5.22
CA ALA A 37 2.23 1.88 5.86
C ALA A 37 2.65 0.62 6.62
N LEU A 38 3.62 -0.14 6.09
CA LEU A 38 4.18 -1.32 6.74
C LEU A 38 4.99 -0.96 7.99
N ASP A 39 5.75 0.14 7.93
CA ASP A 39 6.48 0.68 9.08
C ASP A 39 5.52 1.13 10.21
N ASP A 40 4.44 1.83 9.86
CA ASP A 40 3.38 2.21 10.82
C ASP A 40 2.68 0.98 11.44
N ALA A 41 2.50 -0.08 10.65
CA ALA A 41 1.98 -1.36 11.11
C ALA A 41 2.98 -2.20 11.92
N GLY A 42 4.28 -1.90 11.84
CA GLY A 42 5.35 -2.65 12.51
C GLY A 42 5.59 -4.05 11.95
N ILE A 43 5.35 -4.29 10.66
CA ILE A 43 5.53 -5.60 10.01
C ILE A 43 6.57 -5.53 8.88
N ALA A 44 7.22 -6.66 8.58
CA ALA A 44 8.12 -6.74 7.43
C ALA A 44 7.34 -6.90 6.11
N PRO A 45 7.84 -6.38 4.97
CA PRO A 45 7.19 -6.58 3.66
C PRO A 45 6.94 -8.05 3.30
N SER A 46 7.82 -8.96 3.75
CA SER A 46 7.69 -10.40 3.54
C SER A 46 6.51 -11.06 4.26
N GLU A 47 5.81 -10.34 5.14
CA GLU A 47 4.62 -10.81 5.84
C GLU A 47 3.33 -10.52 5.05
N VAL A 48 3.40 -9.73 3.98
CA VAL A 48 2.27 -9.43 3.10
C VAL A 48 2.06 -10.58 2.12
N ASP A 49 0.85 -11.14 2.08
CA ASP A 49 0.48 -12.28 1.24
C ASP A 49 -0.44 -11.93 0.07
N ALA A 50 -0.98 -10.71 0.07
CA ALA A 50 -1.85 -10.20 -0.98
C ALA A 50 -1.73 -8.67 -1.11
N LEU A 51 -1.94 -8.17 -2.33
CA LEU A 51 -2.08 -6.76 -2.62
C LEU A 51 -3.45 -6.51 -3.27
N ALA A 52 -3.88 -5.25 -3.23
CA ALA A 52 -5.05 -4.81 -3.96
C ALA A 52 -4.79 -3.38 -4.44
N SER A 53 -4.94 -3.15 -5.74
CA SER A 53 -4.81 -1.83 -6.36
C SER A 53 -6.06 -1.45 -7.14
N TYR A 54 -6.15 -0.17 -7.52
CA TYR A 54 -7.23 0.31 -8.38
C TYR A 54 -6.97 -0.11 -9.84
N THR A 55 -8.02 -0.55 -10.54
CA THR A 55 -7.91 -1.09 -11.92
C THR A 55 -7.42 -0.07 -12.97
N MET A 56 -7.35 1.22 -12.63
CA MET A 56 -6.87 2.29 -13.51
C MET A 56 -5.53 2.90 -13.04
N GLU A 57 -4.83 2.28 -12.10
CA GLU A 57 -3.44 2.67 -11.80
C GLU A 57 -2.52 2.29 -12.98
N GLU A 58 -1.50 3.12 -13.25
CA GLU A 58 -0.52 2.77 -14.29
C GLU A 58 0.45 1.68 -13.80
N THR A 59 0.68 1.60 -12.49
CA THR A 59 1.51 0.59 -11.85
C THR A 59 0.73 -0.70 -11.61
N ASP A 60 1.16 -1.78 -12.24
CA ASP A 60 0.57 -3.11 -12.05
C ASP A 60 0.92 -3.65 -10.65
N GLU A 61 -0.02 -4.34 -10.01
CA GLU A 61 0.18 -5.04 -8.75
C GLU A 61 1.37 -6.01 -8.81
N VAL A 62 1.55 -6.68 -9.94
CA VAL A 62 2.67 -7.63 -10.15
C VAL A 62 4.02 -6.92 -10.15
N GLU A 63 4.09 -5.65 -10.54
CA GLU A 63 5.35 -4.90 -10.52
C GLU A 63 5.75 -4.42 -9.12
N LEU A 64 4.80 -4.41 -8.19
CA LEU A 64 4.97 -3.93 -6.83
C LEU A 64 5.31 -5.06 -5.83
N ALA A 65 4.82 -6.28 -6.10
CA ALA A 65 5.06 -7.50 -5.32
C ALA A 65 6.49 -8.03 -5.44
#